data_AF-A0A836Q2P0-F1
#
_entry.id   AF-A0A836Q2P0-F1
#
_cell.length_a   1.000
_cell.length_b   1.000
_cell.length_c   1.000
_cell.angle_alpha   90.00
_cell.angle_beta   90.00
_cell.angle_gamma   90.00
#
_symmetry.space_group_name_H-M   'P 1'
#
loop_
_entity.id
_entity.type
_entity.pdbx_description
1 polymer ?
#
loop_
_entity_poly.entity_id
_entity_poly.type
_entity_poly.pdbx_seq_one_letter_code
_entity_poly.pdbx_strand_id
1 'polypeptide(L)'
;MLVLIVSILMGILMLLLGFSLSYVRMLGSNAEQKTAIEAAALAAARDLARIVIEDPNFGFISLSDAAPATPNTKAEDGFSMPVVGINTLLATIRLDMIIASELGDSTMSTLAQSDYTNAMAAKDFLVANLQQAMLPGSGGSNLRDVDGNVVSPYQAAVEAYQQNVVRIAGGNSRMVNGSMKLTLGALTSPSATCTQIPPDSPNTSGTQAMQGYYTSYNDIPYGGKSFVFAGIGKDVKLVDVKNFVTSLGSVPYFIPTIVKAEADHMVVSAGQGGANIIHSVACAQPASVHDPRPAPGAITLGSFPGKIPDLPTPESMMTNPQLSTVSLDIKTSINGDSPGGGTITPAPASGFGSSMPVSQAFSMGMYDWIRRAGTKPSLKAIKAFMKTPFAPGITDTVGGVNCYTWNADGTIRYVQMPGLSSRNVVVSHFQGRVDSSNVFNSSNGNSYKVIGTDESRQPGRMRGGRHGGEPLEDPVVQACAGLPGTTIAGADTSSDIAGLVALLLMVAVPSGLFVAGTQRNNKVMRQVAAALLLAGTSASALGLLTACGGGSPPPPVVVTTTVTGPRVNRPTYTSNGIVVDITFVKQ
;
A
#
# COMPACT_ATOMS: atom_id res chain seq x y z
N MET A 1 -30.83 63.41 50.50
CA MET A 1 -30.74 61.93 50.44
C MET A 1 -30.75 61.38 49.02
N LEU A 2 -31.70 61.78 48.16
CA LEU A 2 -31.81 61.26 46.79
C LEU A 2 -30.54 61.47 45.94
N VAL A 3 -29.88 62.64 46.05
CA VAL A 3 -28.62 62.93 45.34
C VAL A 3 -27.48 61.97 45.74
N LEU A 4 -27.38 61.62 47.03
CA LEU A 4 -26.35 60.70 47.53
C LEU A 4 -26.57 59.27 46.98
N ILE A 5 -27.82 58.82 46.96
CA ILE A 5 -28.20 57.49 46.45
C ILE A 5 -27.88 57.38 44.96
N VAL A 6 -28.21 58.40 44.17
CA VAL A 6 -27.91 58.45 42.74
C VAL A 6 -26.39 58.44 42.49
N SER A 7 -25.61 59.22 43.25
CA SER A 7 -24.15 59.23 43.11
C SER A 7 -23.50 57.89 43.43
N ILE A 8 -23.96 57.19 44.47
CA ILE A 8 -23.44 55.85 44.83
C ILE A 8 -23.80 54.83 43.73
N LEU A 9 -25.04 54.84 43.24
CA LEU A 9 -25.46 53.95 42.14
C LEU A 9 -24.67 54.21 40.86
N MET A 10 -24.44 55.47 40.49
CA MET A 10 -23.59 55.83 39.35
C MET A 10 -22.15 55.36 39.55
N GLY A 11 -21.59 55.51 40.75
CA GLY A 11 -20.25 55.03 41.08
C GLY A 11 -20.12 53.51 40.93
N ILE A 12 -21.08 52.75 41.47
CA ILE A 12 -21.12 51.29 41.34
C ILE A 12 -21.31 50.87 39.88
N LEU A 13 -22.19 51.54 39.14
CA LEU A 13 -22.41 51.28 37.72
C LEU A 13 -21.14 51.51 36.90
N MET A 14 -20.44 52.62 37.12
CA MET A 14 -19.16 52.90 36.44
C MET A 14 -18.08 51.87 36.77
N LEU A 15 -18.02 51.41 38.03
CA LEU A 15 -17.08 50.37 38.45
C LEU A 15 -17.38 49.02 37.79
N LEU A 16 -18.66 48.63 37.71
CA LEU A 16 -19.11 47.43 37.01
C LEU A 16 -18.87 47.51 35.49
N LEU A 17 -19.09 48.67 34.87
CA LEU A 17 -18.78 48.89 33.46
C LEU A 17 -17.28 48.81 33.18
N GLY A 18 -16.46 49.38 34.06
CA GLY A 18 -14.99 49.27 33.97
C GLY A 18 -14.50 47.83 34.14
N PHE A 19 -15.05 47.10 35.10
CA PHE A 19 -14.73 45.69 35.32
C PHE A 19 -15.16 44.81 34.13
N SER A 20 -16.40 44.95 33.66
CA SER A 20 -16.92 44.17 32.54
C SER A 20 -16.13 44.41 31.25
N LEU A 21 -15.76 45.66 30.93
CA LEU A 21 -14.91 45.97 29.79
C LEU A 21 -13.52 45.33 29.91
N SER A 22 -12.92 45.41 31.11
CA SER A 22 -11.60 44.80 31.38
C SER A 22 -11.65 43.27 31.28
N TYR A 23 -12.71 42.66 31.80
CA TYR A 23 -12.94 41.22 31.76
C TYR A 23 -13.18 40.73 30.34
N VAL A 24 -14.01 41.41 29.54
CA VAL A 24 -14.24 41.07 28.12
C VAL A 24 -12.93 41.19 27.32
N ARG A 25 -12.10 42.22 27.58
CA ARG A 25 -10.78 42.33 26.95
C ARG A 25 -9.84 41.19 27.33
N MET A 26 -9.84 40.78 28.60
CA MET A 26 -9.01 39.66 29.07
C MET A 26 -9.47 38.32 28.50
N LEU A 27 -10.78 38.08 28.42
CA LEU A 27 -11.32 36.88 27.77
C LEU A 27 -11.05 36.87 26.26
N GLY A 28 -11.19 38.04 25.62
CA GLY A 28 -10.88 38.21 24.20
C GLY A 28 -9.43 37.87 23.89
N SER A 29 -8.46 38.44 24.63
CA SER A 29 -7.04 38.17 24.41
C SER A 29 -6.64 36.73 24.68
N ASN A 30 -7.25 36.07 25.67
CA ASN A 30 -7.02 34.65 25.93
C ASN A 30 -7.56 33.78 24.78
N ALA A 31 -8.79 34.05 24.32
CA ALA A 31 -9.38 33.32 23.21
C ALA A 31 -8.59 33.50 21.90
N GLU A 32 -8.09 34.71 21.64
CA GLU A 32 -7.21 35.00 20.49
C GLU A 32 -5.92 34.17 20.54
N GLN A 33 -5.24 34.16 21.69
CA GLN A 33 -3.99 33.43 21.86
C GLN A 33 -4.17 31.92 21.72
N LYS A 34 -5.23 31.39 22.33
CA LYS A 34 -5.58 29.97 22.20
C LYS A 34 -5.82 29.59 20.75
N THR A 35 -6.60 30.39 20.02
CA THR A 35 -6.87 30.16 18.59
C THR A 35 -5.58 30.23 17.77
N ALA A 36 -4.70 31.19 18.03
CA ALA A 36 -3.44 31.35 17.31
C ALA A 36 -2.47 30.17 17.52
N ILE A 37 -2.31 29.69 18.76
CA ILE A 37 -1.44 28.53 19.03
C ILE A 37 -2.04 27.22 18.50
N GLU A 38 -3.36 27.07 18.54
CA GLU A 38 -4.07 25.93 17.96
C GLU A 38 -3.89 25.89 16.44
N ALA A 39 -4.03 27.04 15.76
CA ALA A 39 -3.75 27.17 14.33
C ALA A 39 -2.29 26.84 13.98
N ALA A 40 -1.34 27.28 14.81
CA ALA A 40 0.08 26.97 14.65
C ALA A 40 0.35 25.46 14.74
N ALA A 41 -0.21 24.79 15.75
CA ALA A 41 -0.06 23.34 15.92
C ALA A 41 -0.68 22.57 14.75
N LEU A 42 -1.88 22.96 14.30
CA LEU A 42 -2.56 22.33 13.16
C LEU A 42 -1.79 22.51 11.85
N ALA A 43 -1.26 23.72 11.58
CA ALA A 43 -0.46 24.00 10.39
C ALA A 43 0.82 23.16 10.38
N ALA A 44 1.53 23.10 11.51
CA ALA A 44 2.71 22.26 11.65
C ALA A 44 2.41 20.77 11.46
N ALA A 45 1.33 20.25 12.06
CA ALA A 45 0.93 18.85 11.91
C ALA A 45 0.54 18.51 10.47
N ARG A 46 -0.12 19.44 9.76
CA ARG A 46 -0.48 19.27 8.35
C ARG A 46 0.76 19.20 7.46
N ASP A 47 1.74 20.07 7.67
CA ASP A 47 2.98 20.06 6.90
C ASP A 47 3.86 18.87 7.25
N LEU A 48 3.94 18.47 8.53
CA LEU A 48 4.65 17.28 8.96
C LEU A 48 4.20 16.03 8.18
N ALA A 49 2.89 15.89 7.96
CA ALA A 49 2.30 14.77 7.23
C ALA A 49 2.70 14.71 5.74
N ARG A 50 3.13 15.83 5.16
CA ARG A 50 3.49 15.96 3.74
C ARG A 50 4.95 15.66 3.46
N ILE A 51 5.80 15.57 4.48
CA ILE A 51 7.23 15.31 4.29
C ILE A 51 7.42 13.93 3.66
N VAL A 52 8.07 13.90 2.50
CA VAL A 52 8.44 12.67 1.79
C VAL A 52 9.94 12.52 1.82
N ILE A 53 10.40 11.33 2.14
CA ILE A 53 11.82 10.95 2.07
C ILE A 53 11.98 9.70 1.22
N GLU A 54 13.14 9.53 0.61
CA GLU A 54 13.48 8.35 -0.18
C GLU A 54 14.32 7.38 0.65
N ASP A 55 13.81 6.17 0.84
CA ASP A 55 14.47 5.05 1.50
C ASP A 55 14.99 4.04 0.45
N PRO A 56 16.21 3.49 0.64
CA PRO A 56 16.81 2.57 -0.32
C PRO A 56 16.11 1.20 -0.44
N ASN A 57 15.27 0.80 0.51
CA ASN A 57 14.60 -0.51 0.52
C ASN A 57 13.11 -0.42 0.19
N PHE A 58 12.47 0.72 0.44
CA PHE A 58 11.02 0.89 0.24
C PHE A 58 10.64 1.99 -0.76
N GLY A 59 11.61 2.72 -1.30
CA GLY A 59 11.34 3.89 -2.13
C GLY A 59 10.83 5.07 -1.30
N PHE A 60 9.81 5.77 -1.76
CA PHE A 60 9.31 6.94 -1.02
C PHE A 60 8.47 6.54 0.19
N ILE A 61 8.85 7.06 1.35
CA ILE A 61 8.13 6.87 2.61
C ILE A 61 7.74 8.23 3.21
N SER A 62 6.62 8.23 3.94
CA SER A 62 6.09 9.41 4.62
C SER A 62 5.23 9.01 5.83
N LEU A 63 4.63 9.98 6.51
CA LEU A 63 3.55 9.76 7.47
C LEU A 63 2.22 9.42 6.76
N SER A 64 2.00 9.98 5.56
CA SER A 64 0.80 9.72 4.76
C SER A 64 1.11 8.82 3.56
N ASP A 65 0.13 8.02 3.15
CA ASP A 65 0.16 7.45 1.79
C ASP A 65 -0.10 8.56 0.76
N ALA A 66 0.41 8.40 -0.45
CA ALA A 66 0.06 9.27 -1.58
C ALA A 66 0.10 8.50 -2.91
N ALA A 67 -0.86 8.79 -3.79
CA ALA A 67 -0.86 8.27 -5.14
C ALA A 67 0.38 8.69 -5.94
N PRO A 68 0.79 7.84 -6.89
CA PRO A 68 1.82 8.11 -7.89
C PRO A 68 1.32 9.10 -8.96
N ALA A 69 1.07 10.34 -8.57
CA ALA A 69 0.56 11.37 -9.48
C ALA A 69 1.58 12.49 -9.74
N THR A 70 2.60 12.62 -8.89
CA THR A 70 3.34 13.87 -8.76
C THR A 70 4.71 13.83 -9.46
N PRO A 71 5.24 14.98 -9.93
CA PRO A 71 6.51 15.02 -10.66
C PRO A 71 7.73 14.62 -9.83
N ASN A 72 7.74 14.93 -8.52
CA ASN A 72 8.91 14.72 -7.66
C ASN A 72 9.11 13.25 -7.27
N THR A 73 8.06 12.43 -7.38
CA THR A 73 8.12 10.99 -7.10
C THR A 73 8.28 10.15 -8.37
N LYS A 74 8.76 10.74 -9.48
CA LYS A 74 9.02 10.00 -10.71
C LYS A 74 10.37 9.29 -10.70
N ALA A 75 10.40 8.08 -11.24
CA ALA A 75 11.60 7.33 -11.59
C ALA A 75 12.39 8.01 -12.73
N GLU A 76 13.58 7.50 -13.05
CA GLU A 76 14.48 8.07 -14.05
C GLU A 76 13.82 8.20 -15.43
N ASP A 77 13.02 7.21 -15.78
CA ASP A 77 12.33 7.14 -17.05
C ASP A 77 11.06 8.03 -17.08
N GLY A 78 10.60 8.52 -15.93
CA GLY A 78 9.39 9.32 -15.77
C GLY A 78 8.18 8.54 -15.22
N PHE A 79 8.32 7.26 -14.87
CA PHE A 79 7.27 6.48 -14.23
C PHE A 79 6.96 7.04 -12.84
N SER A 80 5.69 7.34 -12.56
CA SER A 80 5.30 7.88 -11.25
C SER A 80 5.31 6.79 -10.19
N MET A 81 6.00 7.03 -9.07
CA MET A 81 6.08 6.08 -7.95
C MET A 81 5.20 6.52 -6.78
N PRO A 82 4.63 5.57 -6.02
CA PRO A 82 3.77 5.87 -4.89
C PRO A 82 4.61 6.32 -3.69
N VAL A 83 3.97 7.00 -2.73
CA VAL A 83 4.54 7.22 -1.40
C VAL A 83 3.83 6.32 -0.40
N VAL A 84 4.60 5.62 0.42
CA VAL A 84 4.10 4.68 1.42
C VAL A 84 4.12 5.31 2.80
N GLY A 85 2.95 5.36 3.44
CA GLY A 85 2.82 5.77 4.83
C GLY A 85 3.50 4.77 5.77
N ILE A 86 4.19 5.25 6.79
CA ILE A 86 4.92 4.40 7.74
C ILE A 86 4.03 3.38 8.43
N ASN A 87 2.79 3.75 8.77
CA ASN A 87 1.82 2.80 9.35
C ASN A 87 1.41 1.74 8.33
N THR A 88 1.21 2.11 7.07
CA THR A 88 0.89 1.17 5.98
C THR A 88 2.04 0.19 5.77
N LEU A 89 3.29 0.68 5.75
CA LEU A 89 4.48 -0.16 5.66
C LEU A 89 4.56 -1.19 6.79
N LEU A 90 4.40 -0.76 8.05
CA LEU A 90 4.44 -1.66 9.21
C LEU A 90 3.29 -2.68 9.20
N ALA A 91 2.09 -2.27 8.81
CA ALA A 91 0.95 -3.16 8.69
C ALA A 91 1.13 -4.22 7.59
N THR A 92 1.71 -3.83 6.44
CA THR A 92 2.05 -4.76 5.35
C THR A 92 3.03 -5.81 5.83
N ILE A 93 4.15 -5.41 6.45
CA ILE A 93 5.16 -6.35 6.94
C ILE A 93 4.58 -7.29 7.99
N ARG A 94 3.74 -6.77 8.91
CA ARG A 94 3.06 -7.61 9.90
C ARG A 94 2.16 -8.65 9.22
N LEU A 95 1.39 -8.24 8.21
CA LEU A 95 0.52 -9.14 7.45
C LEU A 95 1.35 -10.19 6.70
N ASP A 96 2.45 -9.79 6.06
CA ASP A 96 3.32 -10.70 5.33
C ASP A 96 3.94 -11.76 6.25
N MET A 97 4.36 -11.37 7.47
CA MET A 97 4.81 -12.32 8.49
C MET A 97 3.71 -13.31 8.89
N ILE A 98 2.46 -12.84 9.03
CA ILE A 98 1.31 -13.70 9.32
C ILE A 98 1.11 -14.70 8.18
N ILE A 99 1.07 -14.22 6.95
CA ILE A 99 0.86 -15.07 5.77
C ILE A 99 1.97 -16.11 5.65
N ALA A 100 3.24 -15.71 5.81
CA ALA A 100 4.38 -16.62 5.75
C ALA A 100 4.27 -17.75 6.80
N SER A 101 3.90 -17.40 8.03
CA SER A 101 3.70 -18.36 9.13
C SER A 101 2.52 -19.31 8.85
N GLU A 102 1.41 -18.77 8.36
CA GLU A 102 0.18 -19.52 8.07
C GLU A 102 0.31 -20.44 6.85
N LEU A 103 1.24 -20.14 5.93
CA LEU A 103 1.63 -21.02 4.83
C LEU A 103 2.76 -21.99 5.21
N GLY A 104 3.42 -21.79 6.35
CA GLY A 104 4.57 -22.59 6.77
C GLY A 104 5.81 -22.40 5.89
N ASP A 105 5.95 -21.24 5.24
CA ASP A 105 7.03 -20.96 4.29
C ASP A 105 8.21 -20.23 4.95
N SER A 106 9.35 -20.91 5.04
CA SER A 106 10.58 -20.37 5.65
C SER A 106 11.25 -19.28 4.80
N THR A 107 11.10 -19.32 3.48
CA THR A 107 11.63 -18.31 2.56
C THR A 107 10.87 -16.99 2.76
N MET A 108 9.54 -17.04 2.72
CA MET A 108 8.69 -15.88 2.97
C MET A 108 8.91 -15.33 4.39
N SER A 109 9.09 -16.20 5.39
CA SER A 109 9.40 -15.77 6.75
C SER A 109 10.74 -15.03 6.85
N THR A 110 11.77 -15.53 6.15
CA THR A 110 13.09 -14.88 6.10
C THR A 110 13.00 -13.50 5.43
N LEU A 111 12.23 -13.39 4.34
CA LEU A 111 11.97 -12.14 3.65
C LEU A 111 11.24 -11.13 4.53
N ALA A 112 10.15 -11.55 5.17
CA ALA A 112 9.37 -10.69 6.06
C ALA A 112 10.20 -10.20 7.26
N GLN A 113 11.10 -11.03 7.80
CA GLN A 113 12.03 -10.63 8.85
C GLN A 113 13.08 -9.63 8.37
N SER A 114 13.59 -9.80 7.14
CA SER A 114 14.49 -8.81 6.52
C SER A 114 13.79 -7.47 6.33
N ASP A 115 12.56 -7.48 5.82
CA ASP A 115 11.78 -6.26 5.61
C ASP A 115 11.41 -5.58 6.93
N TYR A 116 11.14 -6.33 8.00
CA TYR A 116 11.00 -5.75 9.33
C TYR A 116 12.27 -4.99 9.77
N THR A 117 13.45 -5.60 9.62
CA THR A 117 14.72 -4.94 9.97
C THR A 117 14.92 -3.67 9.15
N ASN A 118 14.68 -3.73 7.84
CA ASN A 118 14.75 -2.59 6.95
C ASN A 118 13.75 -1.50 7.36
N ALA A 119 12.53 -1.87 7.74
CA ALA A 119 11.50 -0.91 8.15
C ALA A 119 11.84 -0.21 9.47
N MET A 120 12.54 -0.88 10.38
CA MET A 120 13.05 -0.22 11.60
C MET A 120 14.09 0.85 11.26
N ALA A 121 15.00 0.57 10.32
CA ALA A 121 15.96 1.56 9.82
C ALA A 121 15.27 2.72 9.10
N ALA A 122 14.31 2.42 8.22
CA ALA A 122 13.49 3.42 7.52
C ALA A 122 12.71 4.31 8.50
N LYS A 123 12.15 3.71 9.55
CA LYS A 123 11.47 4.41 10.65
C LYS A 123 12.42 5.38 11.37
N ASP A 124 13.63 4.94 11.75
CA ASP A 124 14.61 5.81 12.41
C ASP A 124 15.04 6.97 11.49
N PHE A 125 15.25 6.67 10.20
CA PHE A 125 15.59 7.69 9.20
C PHE A 125 14.44 8.71 9.01
N LEU A 126 13.20 8.26 8.96
CA LEU A 126 12.03 9.13 8.92
C LEU A 126 11.94 10.02 10.16
N VAL A 127 12.05 9.44 11.35
CA VAL A 127 11.96 10.19 12.62
C VAL A 127 13.05 11.26 12.71
N ALA A 128 14.28 10.97 12.30
CA ALA A 128 15.36 11.96 12.28
C ALA A 128 15.02 13.16 11.38
N ASN A 129 14.49 12.90 10.18
CA ASN A 129 14.08 13.97 9.25
C ASN A 129 12.89 14.78 9.79
N LEU A 130 11.90 14.11 10.42
CA LEU A 130 10.76 14.79 11.04
C LEU A 130 11.20 15.70 12.20
N GLN A 131 12.15 15.24 13.04
CA GLN A 131 12.71 16.04 14.12
C GLN A 131 13.49 17.25 13.58
N GLN A 132 14.27 17.06 12.51
CA GLN A 132 14.99 18.14 11.86
C GLN A 132 14.03 19.20 11.28
N ALA A 133 12.89 18.77 10.73
CA ALA A 133 11.86 19.66 10.19
C ALA A 133 11.25 20.62 11.24
N MET A 134 11.32 20.27 12.53
CA MET A 134 10.79 21.09 13.62
C MET A 134 11.71 22.25 14.01
N LEU A 135 12.96 22.24 13.56
CA LEU A 135 13.95 23.24 13.96
C LEU A 135 13.72 24.58 13.22
N PRO A 136 13.95 25.72 13.89
CA PRO A 136 13.85 27.03 13.25
C PRO A 136 14.86 27.19 12.12
N GLY A 137 14.52 28.04 11.13
CA GLY A 137 15.40 28.38 10.02
C GLY A 137 15.45 27.29 8.95
N SER A 138 16.65 26.76 8.66
CA SER A 138 16.88 25.81 7.56
C SER A 138 16.46 24.37 7.85
N GLY A 139 15.83 24.08 9.00
CA GLY A 139 15.46 22.72 9.43
C GLY A 139 14.64 21.94 8.39
N GLY A 140 13.74 22.60 7.67
CA GLY A 140 12.96 22.01 6.57
C GLY A 140 13.50 22.27 5.16
N SER A 141 14.61 23.00 5.00
CA SER A 141 15.04 23.53 3.68
C SER A 141 15.35 22.46 2.63
N ASN A 142 15.66 21.24 3.05
CA ASN A 142 15.93 20.09 2.19
C ASN A 142 14.77 19.10 2.12
N LEU A 143 13.73 19.27 2.95
CA LEU A 143 12.57 18.39 2.98
C LEU A 143 11.56 18.85 1.94
N ARG A 144 10.94 17.88 1.29
CA ARG A 144 10.06 18.10 0.15
C ARG A 144 8.76 17.34 0.34
N ASP A 145 7.69 17.86 -0.22
CA ASP A 145 6.45 17.11 -0.35
C ASP A 145 6.47 16.25 -1.63
N VAL A 146 5.35 15.55 -1.84
CA VAL A 146 5.09 14.77 -3.06
C VAL A 146 5.24 15.59 -4.33
N ASP A 147 4.98 16.89 -4.31
CA ASP A 147 5.05 17.79 -5.47
C ASP A 147 6.44 18.42 -5.67
N GLY A 148 7.35 18.25 -4.70
CA GLY A 148 8.69 18.85 -4.71
C GLY A 148 8.73 20.26 -4.13
N ASN A 149 7.68 20.70 -3.44
CA ASN A 149 7.69 21.94 -2.68
C ASN A 149 8.45 21.76 -1.38
N VAL A 150 9.17 22.80 -0.94
CA VAL A 150 9.83 22.80 0.37
C VAL A 150 8.78 22.73 1.47
N VAL A 151 8.95 21.82 2.43
CA VAL A 151 8.05 21.67 3.58
C VAL A 151 8.76 22.12 4.84
N SER A 152 8.21 23.14 5.51
CA SER A 152 8.79 23.72 6.73
C SER A 152 7.70 23.89 7.79
N PRO A 153 7.42 22.83 8.59
CA PRO A 153 6.38 22.88 9.61
C PRO A 153 6.59 23.99 10.64
N TYR A 154 7.84 24.32 10.97
CA TYR A 154 8.17 25.45 11.85
C TYR A 154 7.70 26.78 11.26
N GLN A 155 8.00 27.03 9.99
CA GLN A 155 7.61 28.27 9.32
C GLN A 155 6.10 28.36 9.18
N ALA A 156 5.44 27.27 8.78
CA ALA A 156 3.98 27.21 8.69
C ALA A 156 3.32 27.48 10.05
N ALA A 157 3.90 27.00 11.16
CA ALA A 157 3.42 27.30 12.51
C ALA A 157 3.51 28.79 12.83
N VAL A 158 4.64 29.43 12.53
CA VAL A 158 4.86 30.86 12.77
C VAL A 158 3.89 31.71 11.93
N GLU A 159 3.74 31.39 10.65
CA GLU A 159 2.84 32.09 9.74
C GLU A 159 1.38 31.94 10.17
N ALA A 160 0.93 30.71 10.48
CA ALA A 160 -0.42 30.46 10.94
C ALA A 160 -0.72 31.15 12.29
N TYR A 161 0.26 31.17 13.21
CA TYR A 161 0.14 31.92 14.46
C TYR A 161 -0.10 33.40 14.17
N GLN A 162 0.76 34.02 13.35
CA GLN A 162 0.72 35.45 13.04
C GLN A 162 -0.55 35.87 12.30
N GLN A 163 -1.07 35.02 11.40
CA GLN A 163 -2.32 35.28 10.66
C GLN A 163 -3.57 35.25 11.54
N ASN A 164 -3.55 34.49 12.65
CA ASN A 164 -4.69 34.33 13.55
C ASN A 164 -4.62 35.25 14.78
N VAL A 165 -3.64 36.18 14.85
CA VAL A 165 -3.63 37.25 15.86
C VAL A 165 -4.64 38.33 15.46
N VAL A 166 -5.90 38.16 15.88
CA VAL A 166 -6.91 39.22 15.80
C VAL A 166 -6.57 40.28 16.86
N ARG A 167 -6.79 41.57 16.56
CA ARG A 167 -6.46 42.71 17.45
C ARG A 167 -7.71 43.29 18.10
N ILE A 168 -8.56 42.48 18.74
CA ILE A 168 -9.85 42.96 19.29
C ILE A 168 -9.63 43.98 20.43
N ALA A 169 -8.51 43.89 21.15
CA ALA A 169 -8.21 44.79 22.26
C ALA A 169 -7.64 46.17 21.86
N GLY A 170 -7.40 46.45 20.58
CA GLY A 170 -6.81 47.72 20.11
C GLY A 170 -5.37 48.00 20.61
N GLY A 171 -4.76 47.06 21.33
CA GLY A 171 -3.38 47.13 21.83
C GLY A 171 -2.37 46.43 20.90
N ASN A 172 -1.08 46.71 21.12
CA ASN A 172 0.03 46.03 20.44
C ASN A 172 0.20 44.62 21.02
N SER A 173 -0.62 43.67 20.57
CA SER A 173 -0.45 42.24 20.86
C SER A 173 0.42 41.58 19.80
N ARG A 174 1.46 40.86 20.20
CA ARG A 174 2.37 40.16 19.27
C ARG A 174 3.00 38.93 19.91
N MET A 175 3.33 37.94 19.08
CA MET A 175 4.23 36.85 19.47
C MET A 175 5.60 37.44 19.86
N VAL A 176 6.23 36.90 20.90
CA VAL A 176 7.63 37.20 21.21
C VAL A 176 8.50 36.59 20.12
N ASN A 177 9.35 37.41 19.49
CA ASN A 177 10.16 36.92 18.36
C ASN A 177 11.09 35.79 18.82
N GLY A 178 11.08 34.66 18.09
CA GLY A 178 11.87 33.48 18.43
C GLY A 178 11.31 32.62 19.57
N SER A 179 10.14 32.93 20.15
CA SER A 179 9.56 32.11 21.22
C SER A 179 8.88 30.83 20.72
N MET A 180 8.57 30.72 19.43
CA MET A 180 7.92 29.54 18.87
C MET A 180 8.84 28.33 18.98
N LYS A 181 8.33 27.25 19.58
CA LYS A 181 9.00 25.97 19.73
C LYS A 181 8.05 24.86 19.35
N LEU A 182 8.52 23.96 18.47
CA LEU A 182 7.82 22.74 18.12
C LEU A 182 8.54 21.54 18.75
N THR A 183 7.76 20.63 19.32
CA THR A 183 8.27 19.37 19.88
C THR A 183 7.42 18.21 19.35
N LEU A 184 8.06 17.13 18.92
CA LEU A 184 7.36 15.89 18.54
C LEU A 184 7.21 14.96 19.73
N GLY A 185 6.09 14.25 19.79
CA GLY A 185 5.82 13.27 20.83
C GLY A 185 4.69 12.31 20.45
N ALA A 186 4.08 11.73 21.47
CA ALA A 186 3.02 10.75 21.38
C ALA A 186 1.87 11.06 22.35
N LEU A 187 0.80 10.28 22.25
CA LEU A 187 -0.33 10.35 23.18
C LEU A 187 -0.24 9.20 24.18
N THR A 188 -0.49 9.48 25.46
CA THR A 188 -0.63 8.46 26.52
C THR A 188 -1.87 7.60 26.34
N SER A 189 -2.92 8.18 25.75
CA SER A 189 -4.17 7.50 25.42
C SER A 189 -4.15 7.13 23.94
N PRO A 190 -4.11 5.84 23.57
CA PRO A 190 -4.17 5.38 22.20
C PRO A 190 -5.40 5.93 21.46
N SER A 191 -5.24 6.23 20.17
CA SER A 191 -6.30 6.63 19.27
C SER A 191 -6.35 5.72 18.06
N ALA A 192 -7.51 5.63 17.39
CA ALA A 192 -7.57 4.94 16.11
C ALA A 192 -6.65 5.63 15.09
N THR A 193 -5.83 4.83 14.41
CA THR A 193 -5.08 5.28 13.23
C THR A 193 -5.99 5.27 12.00
N CYS A 194 -5.47 5.67 10.85
CA CYS A 194 -6.12 5.48 9.54
C CYS A 194 -5.76 4.14 8.87
N THR A 195 -4.93 3.29 9.48
CA THR A 195 -4.46 2.04 8.88
C THR A 195 -5.37 0.89 9.27
N GLN A 196 -6.07 0.35 8.28
CA GLN A 196 -7.03 -0.74 8.48
C GLN A 196 -6.31 -2.02 8.91
N ILE A 197 -6.95 -2.77 9.80
CA ILE A 197 -6.54 -4.13 10.12
C ILE A 197 -6.93 -5.00 8.92
N PRO A 198 -6.01 -5.81 8.37
CA PRO A 198 -6.32 -6.68 7.26
C PRO A 198 -7.51 -7.60 7.57
N PRO A 199 -8.33 -7.93 6.56
CA PRO A 199 -9.45 -8.85 6.73
C PRO A 199 -8.95 -10.19 7.27
N ASP A 200 -9.63 -10.72 8.28
CA ASP A 200 -9.31 -12.01 8.91
C ASP A 200 -7.90 -12.10 9.56
N SER A 201 -7.22 -10.98 9.81
CA SER A 201 -5.93 -11.01 10.53
C SER A 201 -6.11 -11.61 11.93
N PRO A 202 -5.47 -12.75 12.24
CA PRO A 202 -5.47 -13.28 13.60
C PRO A 202 -4.73 -12.33 14.54
N ASN A 203 -4.95 -12.50 15.85
CA ASN A 203 -4.11 -11.92 16.91
C ASN A 203 -4.08 -10.38 16.99
N THR A 204 -5.22 -9.72 16.82
CA THR A 204 -5.38 -8.31 17.22
C THR A 204 -6.43 -8.24 18.32
N SER A 205 -6.03 -7.83 19.53
CA SER A 205 -6.95 -7.70 20.67
C SER A 205 -7.79 -6.43 20.59
N GLY A 206 -8.85 -6.34 21.40
CA GLY A 206 -9.73 -5.15 21.43
C GLY A 206 -9.04 -3.84 21.85
N THR A 207 -7.86 -3.89 22.48
CA THR A 207 -7.07 -2.68 22.80
C THR A 207 -6.08 -2.31 21.69
N GLN A 208 -5.79 -3.26 20.80
CA GLN A 208 -4.90 -3.09 19.64
C GLN A 208 -5.68 -2.67 18.38
N ALA A 209 -7.01 -2.75 18.44
CA ALA A 209 -7.94 -2.40 17.38
C ALA A 209 -8.98 -1.38 17.87
N MET A 210 -9.27 -0.37 17.07
CA MET A 210 -10.37 0.55 17.30
C MET A 210 -11.10 0.79 15.99
N GLN A 211 -12.39 0.45 15.93
CA GLN A 211 -13.24 0.63 14.74
C GLN A 211 -12.69 -0.03 13.45
N GLY A 212 -11.98 -1.16 13.57
CA GLY A 212 -11.36 -1.86 12.42
C GLY A 212 -10.00 -1.30 11.99
N TYR A 213 -9.45 -0.35 12.72
CA TYR A 213 -8.12 0.23 12.49
C TYR A 213 -7.17 -0.14 13.64
N TYR A 214 -5.87 -0.14 13.36
CA TYR A 214 -4.85 -0.28 14.39
C TYR A 214 -4.90 0.91 15.36
N THR A 215 -4.62 0.67 16.65
CA THR A 215 -4.47 1.74 17.64
C THR A 215 -3.04 2.29 17.66
N SER A 216 -2.92 3.60 17.81
CA SER A 216 -1.63 4.29 17.90
C SER A 216 -0.93 4.00 19.23
N TYR A 217 0.39 3.91 19.22
CA TYR A 217 1.22 3.85 20.45
C TYR A 217 0.94 2.64 21.35
N ASN A 218 0.37 1.58 20.80
CA ASN A 218 0.21 0.28 21.45
C ASN A 218 1.04 -0.75 20.68
N ASP A 219 1.67 -1.69 21.39
CA ASP A 219 2.40 -2.78 20.74
C ASP A 219 1.45 -3.89 20.30
N ILE A 220 1.63 -4.34 19.06
CA ILE A 220 0.84 -5.38 18.40
C ILE A 220 1.78 -6.49 17.94
N PRO A 221 2.40 -7.24 18.88
CA PRO A 221 3.51 -8.12 18.56
C PRO A 221 3.06 -9.28 17.68
N TYR A 222 3.97 -9.72 16.82
CA TYR A 222 3.82 -10.94 16.03
C TYR A 222 5.20 -11.53 15.71
N GLY A 223 5.33 -12.86 15.77
CA GLY A 223 6.57 -13.55 15.40
C GLY A 223 7.81 -13.10 16.18
N GLY A 224 7.65 -12.70 17.45
CA GLY A 224 8.73 -12.17 18.29
C GLY A 224 9.21 -10.76 17.91
N LYS A 225 8.47 -10.06 17.04
CA LYS A 225 8.69 -8.66 16.66
C LYS A 225 7.56 -7.78 17.20
N SER A 226 7.86 -6.51 17.41
CA SER A 226 6.92 -5.51 17.94
C SER A 226 6.49 -4.53 16.86
N PHE A 227 5.20 -4.24 16.82
CA PHE A 227 4.60 -3.35 15.83
C PHE A 227 3.87 -2.24 16.55
N VAL A 228 4.45 -1.03 16.52
CA VAL A 228 3.90 0.16 17.18
C VAL A 228 3.56 1.19 16.13
N PHE A 229 2.26 1.46 15.97
CA PHE A 229 1.76 2.38 14.96
C PHE A 229 1.81 3.83 15.45
N ALA A 230 2.15 4.75 14.54
CA ALA A 230 2.18 6.18 14.79
C ALA A 230 0.76 6.75 14.95
N GLY A 231 0.65 7.84 15.72
CA GLY A 231 -0.60 8.58 15.93
C GLY A 231 -1.02 9.39 14.70
N ILE A 232 -1.42 8.72 13.62
CA ILE A 232 -1.80 9.36 12.36
C ILE A 232 -3.28 9.08 12.10
N GLY A 233 -4.08 10.15 12.12
CA GLY A 233 -5.52 10.07 11.98
C GLY A 233 -5.98 10.20 10.53
N LYS A 234 -7.30 10.15 10.32
CA LYS A 234 -7.91 10.50 9.03
C LYS A 234 -7.86 12.01 8.77
N ASP A 235 -7.99 12.81 9.82
CA ASP A 235 -8.08 14.26 9.77
C ASP A 235 -7.07 14.90 10.71
N VAL A 236 -6.58 16.09 10.34
CA VAL A 236 -5.68 16.87 11.20
C VAL A 236 -6.55 17.47 12.29
N LYS A 237 -6.22 17.20 13.56
CA LYS A 237 -7.05 17.63 14.68
C LYS A 237 -6.23 18.03 15.90
N LEU A 238 -6.80 18.89 16.72
CA LEU A 238 -6.26 19.22 18.03
C LEU A 238 -6.41 18.02 18.97
N VAL A 239 -5.42 17.85 19.83
CA VAL A 239 -5.41 16.82 20.87
C VAL A 239 -5.06 17.44 22.22
N ASP A 240 -5.53 16.82 23.30
CA ASP A 240 -5.32 17.35 24.64
C ASP A 240 -3.82 17.34 24.99
N VAL A 241 -3.29 18.50 25.37
CA VAL A 241 -1.91 18.70 25.81
C VAL A 241 -1.59 17.83 27.02
N LYS A 242 -2.58 17.52 27.88
CA LYS A 242 -2.39 16.64 29.05
C LYS A 242 -2.03 15.21 28.68
N ASN A 243 -2.41 14.76 27.49
CA ASN A 243 -2.11 13.42 27.00
C ASN A 243 -0.79 13.38 26.23
N PHE A 244 -0.15 14.52 25.97
CA PHE A 244 1.11 14.58 25.23
C PHE A 244 2.29 14.15 26.09
N VAL A 245 3.12 13.26 25.54
CA VAL A 245 4.38 12.81 26.15
C VAL A 245 5.49 12.70 25.11
N THR A 246 6.73 12.97 25.52
CA THR A 246 7.92 12.84 24.67
C THR A 246 8.57 11.46 24.74
N SER A 247 8.07 10.57 25.61
CA SER A 247 8.55 9.21 25.77
C SER A 247 7.43 8.30 26.26
N LEU A 248 7.32 7.11 25.68
CA LEU A 248 6.40 6.06 26.11
C LEU A 248 7.21 4.87 26.63
N GLY A 249 7.25 4.69 27.95
CA GLY A 249 7.99 3.57 28.56
C GLY A 249 7.32 2.20 28.42
N SER A 250 6.09 2.15 27.93
CA SER A 250 5.28 0.94 27.80
C SER A 250 5.47 0.18 26.49
N VAL A 251 6.19 0.76 25.53
CA VAL A 251 6.39 0.18 24.18
C VAL A 251 7.88 0.14 23.83
N PRO A 252 8.33 -0.83 23.03
CA PRO A 252 9.75 -0.99 22.69
C PRO A 252 10.31 0.15 21.83
N TYR A 253 9.45 0.79 21.03
CA TYR A 253 9.73 2.00 20.28
C TYR A 253 8.43 2.73 20.00
N PHE A 254 8.51 3.99 19.53
CA PHE A 254 7.36 4.69 18.96
C PHE A 254 7.84 5.69 17.90
N ILE A 255 6.92 6.13 17.06
CA ILE A 255 7.17 7.15 16.02
C ILE A 255 6.54 8.46 16.51
N PRO A 256 7.34 9.46 16.93
CA PRO A 256 6.81 10.71 17.47
C PRO A 256 6.17 11.54 16.34
N THR A 257 4.85 11.61 16.33
CA THR A 257 4.08 12.29 15.26
C THR A 257 3.18 13.40 15.78
N ILE A 258 2.88 13.43 17.08
CA ILE A 258 2.08 14.52 17.65
C ILE A 258 2.94 15.77 17.74
N VAL A 259 2.47 16.86 17.15
CA VAL A 259 3.17 18.15 17.21
C VAL A 259 2.65 18.93 18.40
N LYS A 260 3.54 19.29 19.32
CA LYS A 260 3.28 20.25 20.38
C LYS A 260 3.91 21.59 19.98
N ALA A 261 3.08 22.63 19.85
CA ALA A 261 3.51 24.00 19.63
C ALA A 261 3.46 24.80 20.94
N GLU A 262 4.53 25.53 21.24
CA GLU A 262 4.67 26.40 22.39
C GLU A 262 5.12 27.79 21.92
N ALA A 263 4.49 28.85 22.42
CA ALA A 263 4.92 30.22 22.12
C ALA A 263 4.55 31.19 23.24
N ASP A 264 5.34 32.26 23.38
CA ASP A 264 5.08 33.34 24.30
C ASP A 264 4.42 34.51 23.57
N HIS A 265 3.35 35.03 24.15
CA HIS A 265 2.57 36.13 23.60
C HIS A 265 2.69 37.37 24.47
N MET A 266 3.09 38.50 23.88
CA MET A 266 3.17 39.78 24.56
C MET A 266 1.88 40.58 24.36
N VAL A 267 1.18 40.87 25.45
CA VAL A 267 0.01 41.77 25.48
C VAL A 267 0.43 43.09 26.12
N VAL A 268 0.38 44.18 25.34
CA VAL A 268 0.59 45.54 25.86
C VAL A 268 -0.76 46.18 26.14
N SER A 269 -1.10 46.36 27.42
CA SER A 269 -2.32 47.04 27.84
C SER A 269 -2.23 48.54 27.51
N ALA A 270 -3.23 49.08 26.82
CA ALA A 270 -3.30 50.51 26.55
C ALA A 270 -3.36 51.30 27.87
N GLY A 271 -2.32 52.10 28.16
CA GLY A 271 -2.27 53.02 29.31
C GLY A 271 -1.56 52.52 30.57
N GLN A 272 -1.12 51.26 30.63
CA GLN A 272 -0.22 50.77 31.68
C GLN A 272 1.09 50.35 31.02
N GLY A 273 2.22 50.96 31.42
CA GLY A 273 3.54 50.70 30.82
C GLY A 273 4.12 49.29 31.05
N GLY A 274 3.28 48.27 31.27
CA GLY A 274 3.66 46.88 31.48
C GLY A 274 3.24 46.00 30.29
N ALA A 275 4.16 45.17 29.83
CA ALA A 275 3.89 44.10 28.87
C ALA A 275 3.66 42.78 29.63
N ASN A 276 2.50 42.16 29.46
CA ASN A 276 2.23 40.83 30.02
C ASN A 276 2.64 39.77 29.01
N ILE A 277 3.43 38.79 29.44
CA ILE A 277 3.82 37.64 28.62
C ILE A 277 2.95 36.45 29.02
N ILE A 278 2.23 35.88 28.05
CA ILE A 278 1.38 34.71 28.25
C ILE A 278 1.94 33.54 27.46
N HIS A 279 2.25 32.45 28.15
CA HIS A 279 2.72 31.22 27.53
C HIS A 279 1.52 30.40 27.04
N SER A 280 1.52 30.03 25.76
CA SER A 280 0.44 29.27 25.12
C SER A 280 0.98 27.95 24.57
N VAL A 281 0.19 26.89 24.72
CA VAL A 281 0.54 25.54 24.27
C VAL A 281 -0.66 24.89 23.59
N ALA A 282 -0.42 24.25 22.45
CA ALA A 282 -1.39 23.36 21.80
C ALA A 282 -0.70 22.14 21.21
N CYS A 283 -1.46 21.04 21.09
CA CYS A 283 -1.00 19.83 20.43
C CYS A 283 -1.93 19.49 19.27
N ALA A 284 -1.36 18.98 18.19
CA ALA A 284 -2.10 18.53 17.01
C ALA A 284 -1.59 17.17 16.51
N GLN A 285 -2.53 16.36 16.05
CA GLN A 285 -2.30 15.08 15.41
C GLN A 285 -2.30 15.26 13.89
N PRO A 286 -1.30 14.70 13.17
CA PRO A 286 -1.28 14.72 11.71
C PRO A 286 -2.33 13.78 11.11
N ALA A 287 -2.66 14.02 9.85
CA ALA A 287 -3.53 13.18 9.05
C ALA A 287 -2.76 12.36 8.02
N SER A 288 -3.35 11.27 7.59
CA SER A 288 -3.00 10.61 6.34
C SER A 288 -4.21 10.62 5.42
N VAL A 289 -3.99 10.99 4.17
CA VAL A 289 -4.95 10.74 3.11
C VAL A 289 -4.72 9.30 2.71
N HIS A 290 -5.54 8.39 3.23
CA HIS A 290 -5.47 7.00 2.81
C HIS A 290 -5.79 6.91 1.32
N ASP A 291 -4.76 6.69 0.52
CA ASP A 291 -4.86 6.53 -0.92
C ASP A 291 -4.68 5.05 -1.28
N PRO A 292 -5.76 4.32 -1.61
CA PRO A 292 -5.67 2.91 -1.90
C PRO A 292 -4.87 2.71 -3.18
N ARG A 293 -3.67 2.10 -3.07
CA ARG A 293 -2.81 1.74 -4.21
C ARG A 293 -3.63 1.08 -5.34
N PRO A 294 -3.73 1.69 -6.54
CA PRO A 294 -4.62 1.20 -7.58
C PRO A 294 -4.13 -0.03 -8.36
N ALA A 295 -2.81 -0.32 -8.43
CA ALA A 295 -2.29 -1.41 -9.26
C ALA A 295 -1.19 -2.24 -8.55
N PRO A 296 -1.58 -3.21 -7.71
CA PRO A 296 -0.63 -4.13 -7.09
C PRO A 296 -0.03 -5.13 -8.09
N GLY A 297 -0.53 -5.18 -9.33
CA GLY A 297 -0.02 -6.01 -10.43
C GLY A 297 -0.44 -7.47 -10.36
N ALA A 298 0.07 -8.27 -11.30
CA ALA A 298 -0.30 -9.67 -11.46
C ALA A 298 0.85 -10.64 -11.15
N ILE A 299 0.51 -11.81 -10.61
CA ILE A 299 1.35 -13.00 -10.69
C ILE A 299 0.81 -13.91 -11.80
N THR A 300 1.70 -14.40 -12.64
CA THR A 300 1.37 -15.26 -13.78
C THR A 300 2.13 -16.57 -13.74
N LEU A 301 1.42 -17.67 -13.96
CA LEU A 301 1.98 -19.03 -13.98
C LEU A 301 1.70 -19.65 -15.34
N GLY A 302 2.76 -19.78 -16.16
CA GLY A 302 2.69 -20.25 -17.54
C GLY A 302 3.20 -21.68 -17.72
N SER A 303 2.59 -22.41 -18.64
CA SER A 303 3.10 -23.72 -19.09
C SER A 303 2.96 -23.88 -20.60
N PHE A 304 4.08 -24.21 -21.25
CA PHE A 304 4.18 -24.29 -22.72
C PHE A 304 4.85 -25.60 -23.13
N PRO A 305 4.22 -26.43 -24.01
CA PRO A 305 2.98 -26.22 -24.75
C PRO A 305 1.74 -26.82 -24.08
N GLY A 306 1.77 -27.21 -22.81
CA GLY A 306 0.63 -27.88 -22.19
C GLY A 306 0.70 -27.98 -20.67
N LYS A 307 -0.29 -28.65 -20.09
CA LYS A 307 -0.44 -28.86 -18.65
C LYS A 307 0.70 -29.70 -18.09
N ILE A 308 1.08 -29.41 -16.85
CA ILE A 308 2.03 -30.19 -16.05
C ILE A 308 1.25 -30.95 -14.97
N PRO A 309 1.01 -32.27 -15.13
CA PRO A 309 0.18 -33.04 -14.20
C PRO A 309 0.66 -33.01 -12.75
N ASP A 310 1.99 -32.94 -12.55
CA ASP A 310 2.61 -32.92 -11.22
C ASP A 310 2.48 -31.57 -10.52
N LEU A 311 2.02 -30.54 -11.24
CA LEU A 311 1.83 -29.20 -10.72
C LEU A 311 0.37 -28.74 -10.91
N PRO A 312 -0.60 -29.33 -10.19
CA PRO A 312 -2.03 -29.04 -10.40
C PRO A 312 -2.50 -27.72 -9.78
N THR A 313 -1.75 -27.15 -8.83
CA THR A 313 -2.11 -25.96 -8.03
C THR A 313 -0.88 -25.07 -7.80
N PRO A 314 -1.03 -23.79 -7.42
CA PRO A 314 0.12 -22.98 -7.00
C PRO A 314 0.90 -23.59 -5.81
N GLU A 315 0.24 -24.23 -4.84
CA GLU A 315 0.88 -24.92 -3.71
C GLU A 315 1.84 -26.04 -4.13
N SER A 316 1.56 -26.71 -5.24
CA SER A 316 2.47 -27.73 -5.78
C SER A 316 3.83 -27.15 -6.19
N MET A 317 3.93 -25.85 -6.51
CA MET A 317 5.20 -25.21 -6.83
C MET A 317 6.13 -25.11 -5.62
N MET A 318 5.56 -25.04 -4.42
CA MET A 318 6.30 -24.99 -3.17
C MET A 318 6.59 -26.38 -2.59
N THR A 319 5.67 -27.32 -2.79
CA THR A 319 5.69 -28.63 -2.10
C THR A 319 6.27 -29.76 -2.96
N ASN A 320 6.38 -29.60 -4.27
CA ASN A 320 6.93 -30.64 -5.15
C ASN A 320 8.44 -30.87 -4.86
N PRO A 321 8.85 -32.10 -4.47
CA PRO A 321 10.24 -32.39 -4.11
C PRO A 321 11.26 -32.22 -5.25
N GLN A 322 10.84 -32.31 -6.51
CA GLN A 322 11.77 -32.04 -7.62
C GLN A 322 12.10 -30.55 -7.69
N LEU A 323 11.13 -29.67 -7.46
CA LEU A 323 11.33 -28.22 -7.51
C LEU A 323 12.23 -27.67 -6.40
N SER A 324 12.39 -28.42 -5.30
CA SER A 324 13.36 -28.08 -4.25
C SER A 324 14.80 -28.47 -4.58
N THR A 325 15.02 -29.24 -5.66
CA THR A 325 16.35 -29.67 -6.13
C THR A 325 16.77 -29.05 -7.46
N VAL A 326 15.80 -28.62 -8.27
CA VAL A 326 16.07 -27.87 -9.52
C VAL A 326 16.58 -26.48 -9.15
N SER A 327 17.86 -26.24 -9.40
CA SER A 327 18.50 -24.95 -9.14
C SER A 327 18.21 -23.93 -10.24
N LEU A 328 18.03 -22.68 -9.83
CA LEU A 328 17.85 -21.51 -10.66
C LEU A 328 19.01 -20.55 -10.46
N ASP A 329 19.59 -20.07 -11.56
CA ASP A 329 20.57 -18.98 -11.53
C ASP A 329 19.83 -17.65 -11.43
N ILE A 330 20.19 -16.85 -10.43
CA ILE A 330 19.60 -15.53 -10.21
C ILE A 330 20.39 -14.49 -11.01
N LYS A 331 19.66 -13.71 -11.79
CA LYS A 331 20.19 -12.71 -12.71
C LYS A 331 19.40 -11.42 -12.58
N THR A 332 19.99 -10.34 -13.05
CA THR A 332 19.34 -9.03 -13.12
C THR A 332 19.65 -8.36 -14.46
N SER A 333 18.77 -7.47 -14.90
CA SER A 333 19.05 -6.64 -16.08
C SER A 333 19.89 -5.43 -15.67
N ILE A 334 21.02 -5.22 -16.34
CA ILE A 334 21.88 -4.04 -16.18
C ILE A 334 21.86 -3.19 -17.46
N ASN A 335 22.13 -1.89 -17.32
CA ASN A 335 22.20 -0.90 -18.41
C ASN A 335 20.88 -0.63 -19.16
N GLY A 336 19.76 -1.15 -18.66
CA GLY A 336 18.42 -0.94 -19.21
C GLY A 336 17.54 -2.18 -19.06
N ASP A 337 16.43 -2.19 -19.79
CA ASP A 337 15.48 -3.31 -19.79
C ASP A 337 15.91 -4.37 -20.83
N SER A 338 15.61 -5.64 -20.56
CA SER A 338 16.04 -6.77 -21.38
C SER A 338 14.90 -7.77 -21.65
N PRO A 339 14.66 -8.22 -22.91
CA PRO A 339 15.42 -7.88 -24.12
C PRO A 339 15.19 -6.43 -24.55
N GLY A 340 16.23 -5.77 -25.08
CA GLY A 340 16.21 -4.35 -25.40
C GLY A 340 17.60 -3.73 -25.32
N GLY A 341 17.71 -2.61 -24.59
CA GLY A 341 18.99 -1.92 -24.37
C GLY A 341 19.82 -2.46 -23.19
N GLY A 342 19.23 -3.31 -22.34
CA GLY A 342 19.88 -3.93 -21.20
C GLY A 342 20.53 -5.28 -21.50
N THR A 343 21.30 -5.79 -20.56
CA THR A 343 21.90 -7.14 -20.59
C THR A 343 21.63 -7.86 -19.28
N ILE A 344 21.29 -9.14 -19.35
CA ILE A 344 21.09 -9.98 -18.17
C ILE A 344 22.45 -10.44 -17.64
N THR A 345 22.74 -10.17 -16.37
CA THR A 345 23.96 -10.60 -15.68
C THR A 345 23.65 -11.32 -14.37
N PRO A 346 24.48 -12.29 -13.93
CA PRO A 346 24.33 -12.91 -12.62
C PRO A 346 24.29 -11.87 -11.50
N ALA A 347 23.35 -12.00 -10.57
CA ALA A 347 23.23 -11.11 -9.43
C ALA A 347 22.72 -11.87 -8.21
N PRO A 348 23.39 -11.75 -7.05
CA PRO A 348 22.89 -12.40 -5.85
C PRO A 348 21.60 -11.74 -5.36
N ALA A 349 20.61 -12.54 -4.96
CA ALA A 349 19.47 -12.06 -4.22
C ALA A 349 19.85 -11.88 -2.75
N SER A 350 19.49 -10.74 -2.16
CA SER A 350 19.68 -10.49 -0.72
C SER A 350 19.05 -11.63 0.10
N GLY A 351 19.87 -12.30 0.91
CA GLY A 351 19.47 -13.43 1.75
C GLY A 351 19.55 -14.83 1.10
N PHE A 352 19.72 -14.94 -0.22
CA PHE A 352 19.61 -16.23 -0.93
C PHE A 352 20.80 -16.59 -1.86
N GLY A 353 21.83 -15.73 -1.95
CA GLY A 353 23.00 -16.00 -2.79
C GLY A 353 22.72 -15.82 -4.28
N SER A 354 23.53 -16.42 -5.15
CA SER A 354 23.42 -16.30 -6.62
C SER A 354 22.59 -17.41 -7.29
N SER A 355 22.13 -18.38 -6.53
CA SER A 355 21.35 -19.51 -7.02
C SER A 355 20.40 -20.01 -5.94
N MET A 356 19.18 -20.42 -6.33
CA MET A 356 18.17 -20.95 -5.41
C MET A 356 17.30 -22.03 -6.07
N PRO A 357 16.65 -22.92 -5.32
CA PRO A 357 15.68 -23.85 -5.89
C PRO A 357 14.46 -23.16 -6.52
N VAL A 358 13.79 -23.84 -7.45
CA VAL A 358 12.55 -23.33 -8.07
C VAL A 358 11.46 -23.06 -7.04
N SER A 359 11.30 -23.94 -6.05
CA SER A 359 10.31 -23.73 -4.99
C SER A 359 10.56 -22.45 -4.21
N GLN A 360 11.84 -22.16 -3.92
CA GLN A 360 12.25 -20.95 -3.21
C GLN A 360 12.06 -19.68 -4.05
N ALA A 361 12.34 -19.73 -5.37
CA ALA A 361 12.07 -18.60 -6.24
C ALA A 361 10.58 -18.31 -6.39
N PHE A 362 9.73 -19.34 -6.43
CA PHE A 362 8.28 -19.16 -6.39
C PHE A 362 7.84 -18.48 -5.09
N SER A 363 8.32 -18.96 -3.94
CA SER A 363 8.02 -18.36 -2.63
C SER A 363 8.48 -16.89 -2.54
N MET A 364 9.65 -16.57 -3.10
CA MET A 364 10.16 -15.20 -3.15
C MET A 364 9.26 -14.29 -4.02
N GLY A 365 8.94 -14.72 -5.23
CA GLY A 365 8.06 -13.93 -6.10
C GLY A 365 6.65 -13.78 -5.51
N MET A 366 6.10 -14.83 -4.92
CA MET A 366 4.81 -14.77 -4.24
C MET A 366 4.84 -13.77 -3.08
N TYR A 367 5.91 -13.75 -2.29
CA TYR A 367 6.12 -12.76 -1.23
C TYR A 367 6.10 -11.33 -1.79
N ASP A 368 6.88 -11.06 -2.84
CA ASP A 368 7.00 -9.72 -3.41
C ASP A 368 5.68 -9.23 -4.03
N TRP A 369 4.91 -10.14 -4.67
CA TRP A 369 3.55 -9.85 -5.16
C TRP A 369 2.56 -9.52 -4.03
N ILE A 370 2.61 -10.25 -2.90
CA ILE A 370 1.75 -10.00 -1.74
C ILE A 370 2.13 -8.67 -1.07
N ARG A 371 3.42 -8.43 -0.84
CA ARG A 371 3.94 -7.20 -0.23
C ARG A 371 3.47 -5.97 -1.01
N ARG A 372 3.44 -6.03 -2.34
CA ARG A 372 3.02 -4.93 -3.20
C ARG A 372 1.53 -4.57 -3.04
N ALA A 373 0.68 -5.54 -2.70
CA ALA A 373 -0.73 -5.34 -2.38
C ALA A 373 -0.98 -4.63 -1.04
N GLY A 374 0.05 -4.46 -0.22
CA GLY A 374 0.00 -3.64 0.97
C GLY A 374 -0.78 -4.31 2.10
N THR A 375 -1.75 -3.60 2.69
CA THR A 375 -2.54 -4.11 3.83
C THR A 375 -3.84 -4.82 3.42
N LYS A 376 -4.12 -4.85 2.12
CA LYS A 376 -5.38 -5.38 1.56
C LYS A 376 -5.47 -6.91 1.54
N PRO A 377 -4.39 -7.69 1.29
CA PRO A 377 -4.53 -9.12 1.06
C PRO A 377 -5.34 -9.85 2.14
N SER A 378 -6.37 -10.58 1.73
CA SER A 378 -7.08 -11.48 2.63
C SER A 378 -6.28 -12.77 2.81
N LEU A 379 -6.01 -13.13 4.06
CA LEU A 379 -5.34 -14.39 4.40
C LEU A 379 -6.12 -15.61 3.87
N LYS A 380 -7.46 -15.56 3.91
CA LYS A 380 -8.32 -16.63 3.37
C LYS A 380 -8.21 -16.74 1.86
N ALA A 381 -8.20 -15.61 1.15
CA ALA A 381 -8.03 -15.58 -0.29
C ALA A 381 -6.68 -16.17 -0.72
N ILE A 382 -5.58 -15.83 -0.02
CA ILE A 382 -4.26 -16.40 -0.29
C ILE A 382 -4.23 -17.91 -0.07
N LYS A 383 -4.75 -18.40 1.05
CA LYS A 383 -4.84 -19.85 1.32
C LYS A 383 -5.68 -20.57 0.26
N ALA A 384 -6.78 -19.96 -0.17
CA ALA A 384 -7.61 -20.51 -1.23
C ALA A 384 -6.90 -20.50 -2.59
N PHE A 385 -6.17 -19.43 -2.92
CA PHE A 385 -5.34 -19.34 -4.12
C PHE A 385 -4.35 -20.50 -4.20
N MET A 386 -3.64 -20.78 -3.11
CA MET A 386 -2.67 -21.88 -3.05
C MET A 386 -3.27 -23.25 -3.39
N LYS A 387 -4.52 -23.46 -3.00
CA LYS A 387 -5.25 -24.72 -3.19
C LYS A 387 -6.10 -24.76 -4.46
N THR A 388 -6.23 -23.65 -5.17
CA THR A 388 -7.09 -23.56 -6.35
C THR A 388 -6.46 -24.32 -7.52
N PRO A 389 -7.12 -25.36 -8.05
CA PRO A 389 -6.61 -26.06 -9.23
C PRO A 389 -6.55 -25.14 -10.44
N PHE A 390 -5.54 -25.32 -11.29
CA PHE A 390 -5.52 -24.65 -12.59
C PHE A 390 -6.71 -25.10 -13.44
N ALA A 391 -7.38 -24.14 -14.09
CA ALA A 391 -8.54 -24.39 -14.94
C ALA A 391 -8.20 -25.32 -16.13
N PRO A 392 -9.19 -26.04 -16.68
CA PRO A 392 -8.95 -27.08 -17.69
C PRO A 392 -8.66 -26.54 -19.10
N GLY A 393 -8.67 -25.23 -19.32
CA GLY A 393 -8.43 -24.63 -20.64
C GLY A 393 -7.00 -24.82 -21.15
N ILE A 394 -6.04 -25.06 -20.25
CA ILE A 394 -4.70 -25.54 -20.59
C ILE A 394 -4.73 -27.07 -20.59
N THR A 395 -4.52 -27.67 -21.76
CA THR A 395 -4.55 -29.12 -21.97
C THR A 395 -3.13 -29.66 -22.19
N ASP A 396 -2.97 -30.96 -22.42
CA ASP A 396 -1.65 -31.55 -22.70
C ASP A 396 -0.97 -31.01 -23.98
N THR A 397 -1.77 -30.43 -24.89
CA THR A 397 -1.30 -29.91 -26.19
C THR A 397 -1.53 -28.41 -26.37
N VAL A 398 -2.27 -27.76 -25.46
CA VAL A 398 -2.59 -26.33 -25.51
C VAL A 398 -1.99 -25.65 -24.29
N GLY A 399 -0.97 -24.83 -24.53
CA GLY A 399 -0.29 -24.05 -23.50
C GLY A 399 -1.10 -22.85 -23.07
N GLY A 400 -0.66 -22.16 -22.03
CA GLY A 400 -1.35 -20.98 -21.56
C GLY A 400 -0.73 -20.37 -20.32
N VAL A 401 -1.41 -19.33 -19.83
CA VAL A 401 -1.03 -18.60 -18.62
C VAL A 401 -2.21 -18.52 -17.67
N ASN A 402 -1.95 -18.83 -16.41
CA ASN A 402 -2.85 -18.58 -15.29
C ASN A 402 -2.48 -17.20 -14.71
N CYS A 403 -3.39 -16.25 -14.73
CA CYS A 403 -3.17 -14.88 -14.27
C CYS A 403 -3.98 -14.62 -13.01
N TYR A 404 -3.31 -14.09 -11.99
CA TYR A 404 -3.90 -13.74 -10.71
C TYR A 404 -3.65 -12.27 -10.41
N THR A 405 -4.72 -11.56 -10.08
CA THR A 405 -4.72 -10.11 -9.81
C THR A 405 -5.48 -9.84 -8.51
N TRP A 406 -5.21 -8.73 -7.84
CA TRP A 406 -5.94 -8.36 -6.64
C TRP A 406 -7.21 -7.59 -6.97
N ASN A 407 -8.30 -7.92 -6.28
CA ASN A 407 -9.49 -7.08 -6.21
C ASN A 407 -9.31 -5.99 -5.14
N ALA A 408 -10.16 -4.96 -5.20
CA ALA A 408 -10.11 -3.83 -4.26
C ALA A 408 -10.37 -4.24 -2.80
N ASP A 409 -11.10 -5.33 -2.59
CA ASP A 409 -11.46 -5.89 -1.28
C ASP A 409 -10.39 -6.85 -0.69
N GLY A 410 -9.27 -7.04 -1.39
CA GLY A 410 -8.20 -7.94 -0.95
C GLY A 410 -8.39 -9.41 -1.37
N THR A 411 -9.45 -9.74 -2.11
CA THR A 411 -9.62 -11.05 -2.73
C THR A 411 -8.80 -11.16 -4.02
N ILE A 412 -8.65 -12.37 -4.55
CA ILE A 412 -7.83 -12.62 -5.76
C ILE A 412 -8.74 -12.92 -6.94
N ARG A 413 -8.60 -12.17 -8.04
CA ARG A 413 -9.22 -12.47 -9.32
C ARG A 413 -8.32 -13.40 -10.14
N TYR A 414 -8.87 -14.54 -10.54
CA TYR A 414 -8.21 -15.56 -11.36
C TYR A 414 -8.79 -15.59 -12.77
N VAL A 415 -7.90 -15.60 -13.76
CA VAL A 415 -8.21 -15.74 -15.19
C VAL A 415 -7.23 -16.73 -15.80
N GLN A 416 -7.69 -17.56 -16.72
CA GLN A 416 -6.83 -18.40 -17.55
C GLN A 416 -6.87 -17.92 -19.00
N MET A 417 -5.70 -17.84 -19.62
CA MET A 417 -5.55 -17.53 -21.04
C MET A 417 -4.88 -18.71 -21.77
N PRO A 418 -5.68 -19.61 -22.40
CA PRO A 418 -5.15 -20.74 -23.16
C PRO A 418 -4.70 -20.31 -24.56
N GLY A 419 -3.99 -21.21 -25.26
CA GLY A 419 -3.57 -21.02 -26.64
C GLY A 419 -2.27 -20.25 -26.84
N LEU A 420 -1.59 -19.86 -25.76
CA LEU A 420 -0.27 -19.27 -25.85
C LEU A 420 0.79 -20.37 -26.08
N SER A 421 1.68 -20.15 -27.05
CA SER A 421 2.73 -21.11 -27.43
C SER A 421 4.11 -20.76 -26.88
N SER A 422 4.33 -19.48 -26.55
CA SER A 422 5.56 -18.96 -25.97
C SER A 422 5.29 -17.63 -25.27
N ARG A 423 6.21 -17.22 -24.40
CA ARG A 423 6.18 -15.92 -23.75
C ARG A 423 7.59 -15.39 -23.57
N ASN A 424 7.82 -14.15 -24.01
CA ASN A 424 9.03 -13.40 -23.72
C ASN A 424 8.66 -12.26 -22.78
N VAL A 425 8.99 -12.42 -21.49
CA VAL A 425 8.82 -11.36 -20.50
C VAL A 425 10.06 -10.46 -20.51
N VAL A 426 9.81 -9.15 -20.60
CA VAL A 426 10.83 -8.12 -20.46
C VAL A 426 11.16 -7.95 -18.99
N VAL A 427 12.44 -8.01 -18.67
CA VAL A 427 12.99 -7.75 -17.34
C VAL A 427 13.39 -6.28 -17.25
N SER A 428 12.79 -5.58 -16.31
CA SER A 428 13.09 -4.19 -16.01
C SER A 428 14.50 -4.01 -15.46
N HIS A 429 15.10 -2.84 -15.69
CA HIS A 429 16.41 -2.48 -15.15
C HIS A 429 16.49 -2.71 -13.62
N PHE A 430 17.52 -3.43 -13.18
CA PHE A 430 17.77 -3.84 -11.79
C PHE A 430 16.69 -4.73 -11.14
N GLN A 431 15.81 -5.32 -11.94
CA GLN A 431 14.85 -6.32 -11.47
C GLN A 431 15.35 -7.74 -11.72
N GLY A 432 14.66 -8.72 -11.12
CA GLY A 432 15.10 -10.10 -11.03
C GLY A 432 14.67 -10.96 -12.22
N ARG A 433 15.57 -11.81 -12.68
CA ARG A 433 15.28 -12.94 -13.57
C ARG A 433 15.92 -14.20 -13.02
N VAL A 434 15.21 -15.30 -13.10
CA VAL A 434 15.73 -16.63 -12.75
C VAL A 434 15.62 -17.55 -13.96
N ASP A 435 16.66 -18.31 -14.24
CA ASP A 435 16.64 -19.35 -15.27
C ASP A 435 17.12 -20.67 -14.66
N SER A 436 16.42 -21.78 -14.95
CA SER A 436 16.83 -23.08 -14.42
C SER A 436 18.09 -23.59 -15.09
N SER A 437 19.03 -24.06 -14.27
CA SER A 437 20.24 -24.74 -14.74
C SER A 437 19.94 -26.19 -15.15
N ASN A 438 18.96 -26.81 -14.46
CA ASN A 438 18.47 -28.15 -14.72
C ASN A 438 17.01 -28.12 -15.22
N VAL A 439 16.55 -29.27 -15.71
CA VAL A 439 15.15 -29.45 -16.15
C VAL A 439 14.30 -30.08 -15.05
N PHE A 440 13.04 -29.65 -14.98
CA PHE A 440 12.00 -30.33 -14.23
C PHE A 440 11.41 -31.47 -15.08
N ASN A 441 11.41 -32.70 -14.56
CA ASN A 441 10.90 -33.86 -15.29
C ASN A 441 9.50 -34.22 -14.79
N SER A 442 8.50 -34.09 -15.65
CA SER A 442 7.11 -34.39 -15.32
C SER A 442 6.77 -35.88 -15.52
N SER A 443 5.79 -36.38 -14.78
CA SER A 443 5.25 -37.74 -14.90
C SER A 443 4.65 -38.06 -16.27
N ASN A 444 4.32 -37.04 -17.08
CA ASN A 444 3.91 -37.23 -18.48
C ASN A 444 5.07 -37.46 -19.46
N GLY A 445 6.30 -37.61 -18.95
CA GLY A 445 7.50 -37.88 -19.75
C GLY A 445 8.10 -36.64 -20.41
N ASN A 446 7.54 -35.46 -20.19
CA ASN A 446 8.11 -34.20 -20.69
C ASN A 446 9.08 -33.57 -19.68
N SER A 447 10.12 -32.92 -20.19
CA SER A 447 11.07 -32.14 -19.41
C SER A 447 10.85 -30.65 -19.67
N TYR A 448 10.93 -29.83 -18.61
CA TYR A 448 10.66 -28.40 -18.67
C TYR A 448 11.84 -27.61 -18.12
N LYS A 449 12.25 -26.57 -18.85
CA LYS A 449 13.07 -25.49 -18.31
C LYS A 449 12.15 -24.52 -17.57
N VAL A 450 12.57 -24.05 -16.41
CA VAL A 450 11.82 -23.06 -15.63
C VAL A 450 12.49 -21.70 -15.80
N ILE A 451 11.70 -20.70 -16.15
CA ILE A 451 12.13 -19.31 -16.25
C ILE A 451 11.20 -18.50 -15.36
N GLY A 452 11.74 -17.53 -14.63
CA GLY A 452 10.92 -16.59 -13.89
C GLY A 452 11.46 -15.18 -13.93
N THR A 453 10.56 -14.21 -13.72
CA THR A 453 10.89 -12.80 -13.57
C THR A 453 10.17 -12.24 -12.35
N ASP A 454 10.81 -11.30 -11.67
CA ASP A 454 10.25 -10.54 -10.58
C ASP A 454 10.61 -9.07 -10.75
N GLU A 455 9.61 -8.28 -11.14
CA GLU A 455 9.73 -6.86 -11.48
C GLU A 455 9.57 -5.92 -10.28
N SER A 456 9.31 -6.46 -9.09
CA SER A 456 8.93 -5.68 -7.90
C SER A 456 9.86 -5.86 -6.71
N ARG A 457 10.98 -6.56 -6.91
CA ARG A 457 11.89 -6.95 -5.85
C ARG A 457 12.52 -5.74 -5.16
N GLN A 458 12.99 -4.79 -5.97
CA GLN A 458 13.72 -3.61 -5.50
C GLN A 458 12.92 -2.34 -5.81
N PRO A 459 12.15 -1.79 -4.85
CA PRO A 459 11.39 -0.56 -5.06
C PRO A 459 12.26 0.70 -4.92
N GLY A 460 11.78 1.82 -5.48
CA GLY A 460 12.39 3.13 -5.33
C GLY A 460 13.47 3.44 -6.37
N ARG A 461 13.88 4.71 -6.50
CA ARG A 461 14.86 5.11 -7.55
C ARG A 461 16.27 4.67 -7.23
N MET A 462 16.59 4.55 -5.94
CA MET A 462 17.94 4.19 -5.50
C MET A 462 18.37 2.78 -5.93
N ARG A 463 17.42 1.85 -6.04
CA ARG A 463 17.69 0.43 -6.34
C ARG A 463 16.81 -0.17 -7.43
N GLY A 464 15.61 0.35 -7.65
CA GLY A 464 14.66 -0.18 -8.61
C GLY A 464 14.93 0.15 -10.08
N GLY A 465 16.11 0.67 -10.38
CA GLY A 465 16.53 0.98 -11.75
C GLY A 465 15.70 2.09 -12.39
N ARG A 466 15.57 2.03 -13.72
CA ARG A 466 14.97 3.12 -14.53
C ARG A 466 13.51 3.39 -14.20
N HIS A 467 12.80 2.33 -13.79
CA HIS A 467 11.36 2.33 -13.50
C HIS A 467 11.07 2.39 -12.00
N GLY A 468 12.12 2.38 -11.16
CA GLY A 468 11.96 2.45 -9.71
C GLY A 468 11.29 1.22 -9.08
N GLY A 469 11.45 0.04 -9.69
CA GLY A 469 10.86 -1.22 -9.21
C GLY A 469 9.39 -1.37 -9.52
N GLU A 470 8.90 -0.59 -10.47
CA GLU A 470 7.54 -0.67 -10.95
C GLU A 470 7.44 -1.64 -12.15
N PRO A 471 6.42 -2.51 -12.17
CA PRO A 471 6.28 -3.54 -13.19
C PRO A 471 5.98 -2.90 -14.55
N LEU A 472 6.62 -3.43 -15.59
CA LEU A 472 6.37 -3.02 -16.95
C LEU A 472 4.98 -3.47 -17.43
N GLU A 473 4.40 -2.71 -18.36
CA GLU A 473 3.19 -3.15 -19.04
C GLU A 473 3.42 -4.46 -19.76
N ASP A 474 2.49 -5.39 -19.58
CA ASP A 474 2.53 -6.69 -20.24
C ASP A 474 1.20 -6.95 -20.96
N PRO A 475 1.22 -7.23 -22.27
CA PRO A 475 0.00 -7.47 -23.04
C PRO A 475 -0.79 -8.69 -22.56
N VAL A 476 -0.14 -9.70 -21.99
CA VAL A 476 -0.84 -10.89 -21.47
C VAL A 476 -1.64 -10.50 -20.24
N VAL A 477 -1.07 -9.72 -19.32
CA VAL A 477 -1.83 -9.23 -18.14
C VAL A 477 -2.96 -8.29 -18.56
N GLN A 478 -2.73 -7.40 -19.54
CA GLN A 478 -3.78 -6.55 -20.10
C GLN A 478 -4.91 -7.37 -20.73
N ALA A 479 -4.57 -8.43 -21.48
CA ALA A 479 -5.57 -9.35 -22.04
C ALA A 479 -6.35 -10.08 -20.94
N CYS A 480 -5.67 -10.57 -19.90
CA CYS A 480 -6.30 -11.20 -18.75
C CYS A 480 -7.23 -10.23 -17.97
N ALA A 481 -6.93 -8.93 -17.95
CA ALA A 481 -7.82 -7.94 -17.36
C ALA A 481 -9.16 -7.82 -18.10
N GLY A 482 -9.19 -8.04 -19.42
CA GLY A 482 -10.40 -7.99 -20.25
C GLY A 482 -11.26 -9.26 -20.25
N LEU A 483 -10.75 -10.40 -19.77
CA LEU A 483 -11.48 -11.66 -19.76
C LEU A 483 -12.42 -11.80 -18.54
N PRO A 484 -13.46 -12.65 -18.60
CA PRO A 484 -14.22 -13.03 -17.41
C PRO A 484 -13.29 -13.71 -16.39
N GLY A 485 -13.34 -13.23 -15.13
CA GLY A 485 -12.51 -13.76 -14.06
C GLY A 485 -13.33 -14.36 -12.93
N THR A 486 -12.74 -15.31 -12.22
CA THR A 486 -13.30 -15.93 -11.02
C THR A 486 -12.68 -15.26 -9.80
N THR A 487 -13.51 -14.85 -8.84
CA THR A 487 -13.02 -14.32 -7.56
C THR A 487 -12.75 -15.44 -6.57
N ILE A 488 -11.54 -15.45 -6.02
CA ILE A 488 -11.06 -16.32 -4.94
C ILE A 488 -11.11 -15.49 -3.66
N ALA A 489 -12.18 -15.65 -2.88
CA ALA A 489 -12.41 -14.90 -1.63
C ALA A 489 -12.08 -15.70 -0.36
N GLY A 490 -11.97 -17.02 -0.47
CA GLY A 490 -11.78 -17.94 0.64
C GLY A 490 -12.63 -19.19 0.43
N ALA A 491 -12.05 -20.38 0.66
CA ALA A 491 -12.83 -21.60 0.71
C ALA A 491 -13.29 -21.79 2.16
N ASP A 492 -14.55 -21.45 2.45
CA ASP A 492 -15.19 -22.11 3.58
C ASP A 492 -15.22 -23.61 3.24
N THR A 493 -14.67 -24.40 4.15
CA THR A 493 -14.30 -25.79 3.98
C THR A 493 -15.29 -26.62 3.15
N SER A 494 -14.78 -27.30 2.11
CA SER A 494 -15.35 -28.45 1.39
C SER A 494 -16.60 -28.29 0.52
N SER A 495 -17.50 -27.33 0.73
CA SER A 495 -18.74 -27.22 -0.08
C SER A 495 -18.60 -26.35 -1.34
N ASP A 496 -17.76 -25.30 -1.30
CA ASP A 496 -17.68 -24.33 -2.40
C ASP A 496 -16.76 -24.75 -3.55
N ILE A 497 -15.77 -25.63 -3.28
CA ILE A 497 -14.91 -26.19 -4.34
C ILE A 497 -15.74 -27.04 -5.32
N ALA A 498 -16.73 -27.78 -4.82
CA ALA A 498 -17.65 -28.52 -5.67
C ALA A 498 -18.52 -27.61 -6.54
N GLY A 499 -18.93 -26.45 -6.02
CA GLY A 499 -19.64 -25.41 -6.78
C GLY A 499 -18.78 -24.75 -7.85
N LEU A 500 -17.50 -24.46 -7.54
CA LEU A 500 -16.55 -23.87 -8.49
C LEU A 500 -16.25 -24.84 -9.65
N VAL A 501 -16.02 -26.13 -9.34
CA VAL A 501 -15.81 -27.18 -10.35
C VAL A 501 -17.06 -27.37 -11.22
N ALA A 502 -18.25 -27.31 -10.63
CA ALA A 502 -19.50 -27.40 -11.38
C ALA A 502 -19.72 -26.18 -12.31
N LEU A 503 -19.35 -24.97 -11.89
CA LEU A 503 -19.46 -23.75 -12.71
C LEU A 503 -18.43 -23.77 -13.86
N LEU A 504 -17.19 -24.21 -13.61
CA LEU A 504 -16.14 -24.38 -14.62
C LEU A 504 -16.48 -25.46 -15.67
N LEU A 505 -17.17 -26.53 -15.26
CA LEU A 505 -17.65 -27.57 -16.19
C LEU A 505 -18.80 -27.09 -17.09
N MET A 506 -19.62 -26.14 -16.64
CA MET A 506 -20.75 -25.64 -17.46
C MET A 506 -20.31 -24.68 -18.58
N VAL A 507 -19.15 -24.03 -18.46
CA VAL A 507 -18.63 -23.12 -19.51
C VAL A 507 -17.91 -23.90 -20.63
N ALA A 508 -17.58 -25.18 -20.42
CA ALA A 508 -16.77 -25.99 -21.33
C ALA A 508 -17.55 -27.01 -22.16
N VAL A 509 -18.85 -26.80 -22.44
CA VAL A 509 -19.63 -27.69 -23.33
C VAL A 509 -19.84 -27.01 -24.68
N PRO A 510 -19.19 -27.47 -25.77
CA PRO A 510 -19.64 -27.16 -27.11
C PRO A 510 -20.96 -27.91 -27.34
N SER A 511 -22.01 -27.14 -27.57
CA SER A 511 -23.32 -27.53 -28.13
C SER A 511 -23.50 -29.02 -28.48
N GLY A 512 -24.34 -29.72 -27.71
CA GLY A 512 -25.08 -30.88 -28.21
C GLY A 512 -24.89 -32.20 -27.48
N LEU A 513 -25.26 -32.29 -26.19
CA LEU A 513 -25.78 -33.54 -25.62
C LEU A 513 -26.49 -33.29 -24.29
N PHE A 514 -27.83 -33.27 -24.29
CA PHE A 514 -28.62 -33.40 -23.06
C PHE A 514 -28.80 -34.88 -22.75
N VAL A 515 -28.10 -35.38 -21.72
CA VAL A 515 -28.43 -36.67 -21.11
C VAL A 515 -29.43 -36.41 -19.99
N ALA A 516 -30.67 -36.85 -20.20
CA ALA A 516 -31.71 -36.85 -19.18
C ALA A 516 -31.41 -37.92 -18.12
N GLY A 517 -30.89 -37.48 -16.97
CA GLY A 517 -30.73 -38.31 -15.77
C GLY A 517 -31.68 -37.85 -14.66
N THR A 518 -32.55 -38.76 -14.22
CA THR A 518 -33.58 -38.58 -13.19
C THR A 518 -33.03 -38.33 -11.77
N GLN A 519 -33.44 -37.19 -11.19
CA GLN A 519 -33.76 -36.88 -9.77
C GLN A 519 -32.93 -37.46 -8.60
N ARG A 520 -32.34 -36.56 -7.79
CA ARG A 520 -32.75 -36.22 -6.39
C ARG A 520 -31.86 -35.12 -5.79
N ASN A 521 -32.32 -33.86 -5.77
CA ASN A 521 -32.17 -32.89 -4.66
C ASN A 521 -32.68 -31.49 -5.06
N ASN A 522 -33.75 -31.03 -4.39
CA ASN A 522 -34.67 -29.99 -4.89
C ASN A 522 -34.41 -28.56 -4.37
N LYS A 523 -33.22 -28.26 -3.83
CA LYS A 523 -32.90 -26.91 -3.28
C LYS A 523 -31.97 -26.06 -4.15
N VAL A 524 -31.12 -26.65 -4.99
CA VAL A 524 -30.13 -25.89 -5.80
C VAL A 524 -30.72 -25.33 -7.10
N MET A 525 -31.67 -26.03 -7.72
CA MET A 525 -32.28 -25.61 -9.00
C MET A 525 -33.17 -24.35 -8.93
N ARG A 526 -33.72 -24.01 -7.75
CA ARG A 526 -34.58 -22.82 -7.62
C ARG A 526 -33.81 -21.50 -7.65
N GLN A 527 -32.55 -21.47 -7.25
CA GLN A 527 -31.72 -20.26 -7.32
C GLN A 527 -31.13 -20.05 -8.73
N VAL A 528 -30.82 -21.13 -9.44
CA VAL A 528 -30.30 -21.06 -10.83
C VAL A 528 -31.40 -20.66 -11.82
N ALA A 529 -32.64 -21.15 -11.65
CA ALA A 529 -33.75 -20.77 -12.52
C ALA A 529 -34.17 -19.29 -12.38
N ALA A 530 -33.96 -18.68 -11.20
CA ALA A 530 -34.28 -17.27 -10.97
C ALA A 530 -33.26 -16.31 -11.61
N ALA A 531 -31.98 -16.72 -11.72
CA ALA A 531 -30.94 -15.91 -12.36
C ALA A 531 -31.04 -15.92 -13.90
N LEU A 532 -31.50 -17.03 -14.51
CA LEU A 532 -31.66 -17.14 -15.96
C LEU A 532 -32.87 -16.40 -16.53
N LEU A 533 -33.88 -16.06 -15.71
CA LEU A 533 -35.10 -15.37 -16.14
C LEU A 533 -34.99 -13.83 -16.15
N LEU A 534 -33.89 -13.26 -15.65
CA LEU A 534 -33.69 -11.80 -15.56
C LEU A 534 -32.64 -11.24 -16.53
N ALA A 535 -31.94 -12.08 -17.30
CA ALA A 535 -30.93 -11.66 -18.28
C ALA A 535 -31.44 -11.85 -19.72
N GLY A 536 -32.55 -11.21 -20.07
CA GLY A 536 -33.10 -11.20 -21.42
C GLY A 536 -33.44 -9.78 -21.85
N THR A 537 -32.51 -9.11 -22.54
CA THR A 537 -32.69 -8.20 -23.69
C THR A 537 -31.51 -7.22 -23.84
N SER A 538 -30.61 -7.51 -24.77
CA SER A 538 -29.97 -6.55 -25.68
C SER A 538 -28.92 -7.26 -26.53
N ALA A 539 -29.38 -7.80 -27.67
CA ALA A 539 -28.53 -8.34 -28.71
C ALA A 539 -28.40 -7.28 -29.82
N SER A 540 -27.22 -6.71 -30.01
CA SER A 540 -26.82 -6.05 -31.28
C SER A 540 -25.35 -5.65 -31.24
N ALA A 541 -24.45 -6.60 -31.56
CA ALA A 541 -23.16 -6.37 -32.24
C ALA A 541 -22.37 -7.70 -32.29
N LEU A 542 -22.78 -8.62 -33.17
CA LEU A 542 -22.01 -9.82 -33.51
C LEU A 542 -22.24 -10.15 -34.99
N GLY A 543 -21.66 -9.29 -35.83
CA GLY A 543 -21.49 -9.57 -37.25
C GLY A 543 -20.01 -9.78 -37.51
N LEU A 544 -19.57 -11.04 -37.47
CA LEU A 544 -18.50 -11.64 -38.29
C LEU A 544 -18.10 -12.97 -37.64
N LEU A 545 -18.57 -14.08 -38.23
CA LEU A 545 -17.84 -15.34 -38.42
C LEU A 545 -18.86 -16.47 -38.64
N THR A 546 -19.28 -16.63 -39.89
CA THR A 546 -19.81 -17.91 -40.36
C THR A 546 -19.34 -18.10 -41.79
N ALA A 547 -18.19 -18.77 -41.92
CA ALA A 547 -17.79 -19.40 -43.17
C ALA A 547 -17.11 -20.72 -42.81
N CYS A 548 -17.90 -21.79 -42.88
CA CYS A 548 -17.43 -23.17 -42.82
C CYS A 548 -16.58 -23.48 -44.05
N GLY A 549 -15.39 -24.02 -43.84
CA GLY A 549 -14.57 -24.60 -44.89
C GLY A 549 -13.33 -25.23 -44.27
N GLY A 550 -13.16 -26.53 -44.42
CA GLY A 550 -12.03 -27.29 -43.86
C GLY A 550 -10.69 -26.68 -44.27
N GLY A 551 -10.04 -26.05 -43.31
CA GLY A 551 -8.70 -25.50 -43.42
C GLY A 551 -7.91 -25.88 -42.17
N SER A 552 -6.63 -26.19 -42.35
CA SER A 552 -5.61 -26.37 -41.33
C SER A 552 -5.87 -25.56 -40.04
N PRO A 553 -5.53 -26.09 -38.84
CA PRO A 553 -5.56 -25.29 -37.63
C PRO A 553 -4.83 -23.96 -37.86
N PRO A 554 -5.37 -22.84 -37.33
CA PRO A 554 -4.72 -21.54 -37.50
C PRO A 554 -3.29 -21.63 -36.97
N PRO A 555 -2.32 -20.95 -37.63
CA PRO A 555 -0.95 -20.94 -37.15
C PRO A 555 -0.89 -20.41 -35.71
N PRO A 556 0.06 -20.89 -34.88
CA PRO A 556 0.20 -20.42 -33.51
C PRO A 556 0.31 -18.90 -33.48
N VAL A 557 -0.53 -18.25 -32.66
CA VAL A 557 -0.44 -16.81 -32.44
C VAL A 557 0.84 -16.55 -31.65
N VAL A 558 1.87 -16.08 -32.34
CA VAL A 558 3.10 -15.59 -31.72
C VAL A 558 2.89 -14.11 -31.40
N VAL A 559 2.58 -13.81 -30.14
CA VAL A 559 2.59 -12.42 -29.66
C VAL A 559 4.05 -12.02 -29.46
N THR A 560 4.66 -11.42 -30.47
CA THR A 560 6.02 -10.85 -30.37
C THR A 560 5.89 -9.36 -30.10
N THR A 561 6.24 -8.90 -28.90
CA THR A 561 6.30 -7.47 -28.60
C THR A 561 7.66 -6.91 -28.99
N THR A 562 7.68 -5.99 -29.97
CA THR A 562 8.78 -5.05 -30.15
C THR A 562 8.28 -3.67 -29.75
N VAL A 563 8.53 -3.26 -28.51
CA VAL A 563 8.22 -1.89 -28.06
C VAL A 563 9.27 -0.96 -28.65
N THR A 564 9.02 -0.46 -29.86
CA THR A 564 9.83 0.57 -30.51
C THR A 564 8.93 1.71 -30.95
N GLY A 565 8.70 2.69 -30.07
CA GLY A 565 7.91 3.88 -30.38
C GLY A 565 8.22 5.05 -29.43
N PRO A 566 8.17 6.31 -29.89
CA PRO A 566 8.50 7.47 -29.07
C PRO A 566 7.30 7.94 -28.21
N ARG A 567 7.51 8.00 -26.89
CA ARG A 567 6.81 8.81 -25.87
C ARG A 567 5.33 9.14 -26.12
N VAL A 568 4.47 8.14 -26.27
CA VAL A 568 3.02 8.30 -26.06
C VAL A 568 2.77 8.23 -24.55
N ASN A 569 1.91 9.11 -24.02
CA ASN A 569 1.50 9.23 -22.61
C ASN A 569 1.72 7.94 -21.82
N ARG A 570 2.83 7.86 -21.07
CA ARG A 570 3.14 6.67 -20.29
C ARG A 570 2.01 6.43 -19.29
N PRO A 571 1.56 5.18 -19.16
CA PRO A 571 0.40 4.83 -18.34
C PRO A 571 0.59 5.39 -16.93
N THR A 572 -0.50 5.94 -16.40
CA THR A 572 -0.68 6.11 -14.97
C THR A 572 -0.67 4.73 -14.30
N TYR A 573 -0.51 4.69 -12.97
CA TYR A 573 -0.48 3.52 -12.08
C TYR A 573 -1.78 2.68 -12.06
N THR A 574 -2.43 2.55 -13.21
CA THR A 574 -3.66 1.83 -13.52
C THR A 574 -3.40 0.63 -14.44
N SER A 575 -2.22 0.51 -15.05
CA SER A 575 -1.84 -0.66 -15.84
C SER A 575 -1.33 -1.78 -14.93
N ASN A 576 -2.06 -2.89 -14.85
CA ASN A 576 -1.59 -4.11 -14.20
C ASN A 576 -0.41 -4.68 -15.01
N GLY A 577 0.83 -4.33 -14.62
CA GLY A 577 2.02 -5.00 -15.13
C GLY A 577 2.17 -6.40 -14.51
N ILE A 578 3.04 -7.22 -15.10
CA ILE A 578 3.51 -8.44 -14.43
C ILE A 578 4.39 -8.02 -13.27
N VAL A 579 4.03 -8.46 -12.08
CA VAL A 579 4.92 -8.37 -10.93
C VAL A 579 5.82 -9.61 -10.90
N VAL A 580 5.22 -10.79 -11.04
CA VAL A 580 5.97 -12.05 -11.09
C VAL A 580 5.45 -12.93 -12.22
N ASP A 581 6.36 -13.44 -13.04
CA ASP A 581 6.07 -14.51 -14.00
C ASP A 581 6.90 -15.74 -13.68
N ILE A 582 6.28 -16.92 -13.71
CA ILE A 582 6.98 -18.20 -13.67
C ILE A 582 6.43 -19.05 -14.80
N THR A 583 7.32 -19.41 -15.72
CA THR A 583 6.98 -20.09 -16.96
C THR A 583 7.77 -21.40 -17.08
N PHE A 584 7.05 -22.48 -17.35
CA PHE A 584 7.62 -23.78 -17.69
C PHE A 584 7.64 -23.97 -19.21
N VAL A 585 8.84 -24.13 -19.78
CA VAL A 585 9.07 -24.27 -21.22
C VAL A 585 9.58 -25.67 -21.52
N LYS A 586 8.80 -26.47 -22.26
CA LYS A 586 9.21 -27.81 -22.69
C LYS A 586 10.54 -27.76 -23.47
N GLN A 587 11.47 -28.65 -23.12
CA GLN A 587 12.75 -28.82 -23.83
C GLN A 587 12.66 -29.79 -24.99
#